data_AF-A0A8S9Q1M5-F1
#
_entry.id   AF-A0A8S9Q1M5-F1
#
_cell.length_a   1.000
_cell.length_b   1.000
_cell.length_c   1.000
_cell.angle_alpha   90.00
_cell.angle_beta   90.00
_cell.angle_gamma   90.00
#
_symmetry.space_group_name_H-M   'P 1'
#
loop_
_entity.id
_entity.type
_entity.pdbx_description
1 polymer ?
#
loop_
_entity_poly.entity_id
_entity_poly.type
_entity_poly.pdbx_seq_one_letter_code
_entity_poly.pdbx_strand_id
1 'polypeptide(L)'
;MKLLSNPLTFPFFTSDPLASKPFFKPIKASVQAPPPDFDFRNELASDSRAAIASTFPELLDLADNGTLILVQKQSFGPTPAWRKEFVEPESIWLVGTSHISQESAAHVERVVRTVKPDNVAVELCQLGLCTLLVSEKKTRT
;
A
#
# COMPACT_ATOMS: atom_id res chain seq x y z
N MET A 1 -29.76 -44.91 -15.38
CA MET A 1 -29.18 -43.73 -14.72
C MET A 1 -28.43 -42.94 -15.78
N LYS A 2 -29.05 -41.86 -16.28
CA LYS A 2 -28.47 -41.00 -17.32
C LYS A 2 -28.17 -39.66 -16.64
N LEU A 3 -26.88 -39.37 -16.45
CA LEU A 3 -26.40 -38.11 -15.92
C LEU A 3 -26.56 -37.04 -17.01
N LEU A 4 -27.47 -36.08 -16.77
CA LEU A 4 -27.57 -34.89 -17.58
C LEU A 4 -26.36 -33.99 -17.30
N SER A 5 -25.47 -33.91 -18.29
CA SER A 5 -24.45 -32.88 -18.40
C SER A 5 -25.08 -31.61 -18.99
N ASN A 6 -25.41 -30.63 -18.14
CA ASN A 6 -25.75 -29.28 -18.58
C ASN A 6 -24.47 -28.45 -18.69
N PRO A 7 -24.12 -27.87 -19.85
CA PRO A 7 -23.16 -26.78 -19.90
C PRO A 7 -23.82 -25.52 -19.35
N LEU A 8 -23.24 -24.95 -18.29
CA LEU A 8 -23.58 -23.61 -17.81
C LEU A 8 -23.06 -22.60 -18.83
N THR A 9 -23.93 -22.25 -19.78
CA THR A 9 -23.78 -21.10 -20.67
C THR A 9 -23.83 -19.84 -19.82
N PHE A 10 -22.71 -19.16 -19.67
CA PHE A 10 -22.66 -17.82 -19.07
C PHE A 10 -23.38 -16.82 -20.01
N PRO A 11 -24.24 -15.92 -19.49
CA PRO A 11 -24.88 -14.93 -20.33
C PRO A 11 -23.84 -13.90 -20.78
N PHE A 12 -23.69 -13.77 -22.10
CA PHE A 12 -22.98 -12.68 -22.73
C PHE A 12 -23.71 -11.37 -22.41
N PHE A 13 -23.03 -10.44 -21.74
CA PHE A 13 -23.52 -9.08 -21.56
C PHE A 13 -23.52 -8.37 -22.91
N THR A 14 -24.69 -8.25 -23.53
CA THR A 14 -24.92 -7.36 -24.68
C THR A 14 -25.05 -5.94 -24.14
N SER A 15 -24.05 -5.10 -24.39
CA SER A 15 -24.08 -3.68 -24.06
C SER A 15 -24.91 -2.93 -25.11
N ASP A 16 -26.15 -2.59 -24.78
CA ASP A 16 -26.88 -1.53 -25.49
C ASP A 16 -26.38 -0.16 -24.99
N PRO A 17 -25.97 0.77 -25.88
CA PRO A 17 -25.45 2.07 -25.48
C PRO A 17 -26.61 3.05 -25.25
N LEU A 18 -27.25 2.99 -24.08
CA LEU A 18 -28.06 4.10 -23.60
C LEU A 18 -27.12 5.21 -23.10
N ALA A 19 -26.89 6.19 -23.97
CA ALA A 19 -26.12 7.39 -23.74
C ALA A 19 -26.72 8.23 -22.58
N SER A 20 -26.36 7.90 -21.35
CA SER A 20 -26.49 8.80 -20.21
C SER A 20 -25.23 9.67 -20.15
N LYS A 21 -25.39 10.97 -20.43
CA LYS A 21 -24.31 11.94 -20.23
C LYS A 21 -23.94 11.92 -18.74
N PRO A 22 -22.67 11.69 -18.35
CA PRO A 22 -22.29 11.80 -16.95
C PRO A 22 -22.46 13.25 -16.52
N PHE A 23 -23.49 13.53 -15.70
CA PHE A 23 -23.67 14.82 -15.03
C PHE A 23 -22.76 14.89 -13.80
N PHE A 24 -21.47 14.63 -13.98
CA PHE A 24 -20.48 14.81 -12.93
C PHE A 24 -19.70 16.07 -13.25
N LYS A 25 -20.07 17.19 -12.62
CA LYS A 25 -19.19 18.35 -12.57
C LYS A 25 -17.91 17.89 -11.86
N PRO A 26 -16.72 18.08 -12.45
CA PRO A 26 -15.48 17.72 -11.78
C PRO A 26 -15.38 18.53 -10.50
N ILE A 27 -15.37 17.85 -9.35
CA ILE A 27 -15.02 18.48 -8.07
C ILE A 27 -13.55 18.89 -8.21
N LYS A 28 -13.31 20.19 -8.42
CA LYS A 28 -11.96 20.77 -8.34
C LYS A 28 -11.52 20.80 -6.88
N ALA A 29 -11.15 19.64 -6.34
CA ALA A 29 -10.39 19.57 -5.11
C ALA A 29 -8.95 19.95 -5.47
N SER A 30 -8.51 21.14 -5.04
CA SER A 30 -7.12 21.57 -5.18
C SER A 30 -6.37 21.12 -3.93
N VAL A 31 -5.68 19.99 -4.00
CA VAL A 31 -4.72 19.61 -2.96
C VAL A 31 -3.45 20.43 -3.22
N GLN A 32 -3.06 21.27 -2.26
CA GLN A 32 -1.78 21.96 -2.34
C GLN A 32 -0.66 20.93 -2.19
N ALA A 33 0.34 21.00 -3.07
CA ALA A 33 1.54 20.21 -2.89
C ALA A 33 2.21 20.58 -1.57
N PRO A 34 2.90 19.63 -0.91
CA PRO A 34 3.72 19.95 0.25
C PRO A 34 4.79 20.99 -0.14
N PRO A 35 5.27 21.80 0.81
CA PRO A 35 6.38 22.73 0.59
C PRO A 35 7.59 22.02 -0.03
N PRO A 36 8.38 22.69 -0.90
CA PRO A 36 9.51 22.06 -1.60
C PRO A 36 10.60 21.48 -0.67
N ASP A 37 10.71 22.01 0.54
CA ASP A 37 11.65 21.65 1.60
C ASP A 37 11.07 20.66 2.61
N PHE A 38 9.81 20.25 2.44
CA PHE A 38 9.16 19.32 3.33
C PHE A 38 9.71 17.90 3.17
N ASP A 39 10.30 17.37 4.24
CA ASP A 39 10.74 15.98 4.33
C ASP A 39 10.03 15.28 5.50
N PHE A 40 8.96 14.56 5.16
CA PHE A 40 8.17 13.82 6.14
C PHE A 40 8.98 12.76 6.90
N ARG A 41 10.05 12.21 6.30
CA ARG A 41 10.87 11.18 6.95
C ARG A 41 11.64 11.79 8.10
N ASN A 42 12.21 12.97 7.90
CA ASN A 42 12.97 13.68 8.92
C ASN A 42 12.06 14.15 10.05
N GLU A 43 10.85 14.65 9.73
CA GLU A 43 9.88 15.09 10.73
C GLU A 43 9.51 13.96 11.70
N LEU A 44 9.38 12.74 11.19
CA LEU A 44 8.91 11.58 11.97
C LEU A 44 10.03 10.69 12.52
N ALA A 45 11.29 10.89 12.08
CA ALA A 45 12.40 9.97 12.37
C ALA A 45 12.63 9.75 13.87
N SER A 46 12.62 10.83 14.67
CA SER A 46 12.88 10.75 16.12
C SER A 46 11.82 9.92 16.84
N ASP A 47 10.54 10.24 16.62
CA ASP A 47 9.43 9.59 17.29
C ASP A 47 9.26 8.14 16.82
N SER A 48 9.42 7.92 15.51
CA SER A 48 9.46 6.58 14.90
C SER A 48 10.53 5.72 15.57
N ARG A 49 11.77 6.21 15.65
CA ARG A 49 12.90 5.50 16.24
C ARG A 49 12.64 5.17 17.71
N ALA A 50 12.14 6.13 18.49
CA ALA A 50 11.83 5.92 19.91
C ALA A 50 10.76 4.84 20.11
N ALA A 51 9.69 4.87 19.31
CA ALA A 51 8.62 3.88 19.36
C ALA A 51 9.10 2.48 18.93
N ILE A 52 9.94 2.40 17.90
CA ILE A 52 10.55 1.13 17.45
C ILE A 52 11.48 0.57 18.51
N ALA A 53 12.36 1.39 19.10
CA ALA A 53 13.27 0.95 20.17
C ALA A 53 12.51 0.38 21.38
N SER A 54 11.32 0.90 21.67
CA SER A 54 10.49 0.41 22.76
C SER A 54 9.70 -0.86 22.42
N THR A 55 9.31 -1.08 21.17
CA THR A 55 8.35 -2.14 20.79
C THR A 55 9.00 -3.31 20.08
N PHE A 56 9.93 -3.02 19.16
CA PHE A 56 10.63 -4.00 18.32
C PHE A 56 12.10 -3.59 18.18
N PRO A 57 12.91 -3.68 19.25
CA PRO A 57 14.31 -3.25 19.24
C PRO A 57 15.16 -3.98 18.20
N GLU A 58 14.77 -5.18 17.76
CA GLU A 58 15.38 -5.95 16.69
C GLU A 58 15.22 -5.33 15.29
N LEU A 59 14.39 -4.30 15.15
CA LEU A 59 14.23 -3.51 13.91
C LEU A 59 14.87 -2.12 14.01
N LEU A 60 15.51 -1.79 15.14
CA LEU A 60 16.05 -0.45 15.39
C LEU A 60 17.11 -0.05 14.37
N ASP A 61 17.91 -1.00 13.89
CA ASP A 61 18.92 -0.76 12.86
C ASP A 61 18.30 -0.25 11.54
N LEU A 62 17.08 -0.69 11.21
CA LEU A 62 16.35 -0.20 10.03
C LEU A 62 15.79 1.21 10.23
N ALA A 63 15.48 1.58 11.48
CA ALA A 63 15.11 2.95 11.79
C ALA A 63 16.34 3.87 11.73
N ASP A 64 17.47 3.42 12.27
CA ASP A 64 18.73 4.17 12.30
C ASP A 64 19.28 4.45 10.90
N ASN A 65 19.11 3.51 9.96
CA ASN A 65 19.54 3.69 8.56
C ASN A 65 18.48 4.37 7.67
N GLY A 66 17.31 4.75 8.22
CA GLY A 66 16.23 5.43 7.48
C GLY A 66 15.41 4.53 6.54
N THR A 67 15.57 3.21 6.62
CA THR A 67 14.80 2.23 5.84
C THR A 67 13.40 2.05 6.39
N LEU A 68 13.22 2.13 7.71
CA LEU A 68 11.96 1.89 8.39
C LEU A 68 11.45 3.14 9.10
N ILE A 69 10.22 3.54 8.80
CA ILE A 69 9.52 4.63 9.48
C ILE A 69 8.18 4.11 10.01
N LEU A 70 7.92 4.38 11.29
CA LEU A 70 6.66 4.09 11.96
C LEU A 70 5.83 5.36 12.05
N VAL A 71 4.62 5.31 11.48
CA VAL A 71 3.62 6.36 11.56
C VAL A 71 2.52 5.92 12.50
N GLN A 72 2.25 6.69 13.55
CA GLN A 72 1.18 6.38 14.51
C GLN A 72 -0.04 7.25 14.28
N LYS A 73 -1.23 6.67 14.43
CA LYS A 73 -2.53 7.33 14.23
C LYS A 73 -2.70 8.64 15.00
N GLN A 74 -2.17 8.69 16.23
CA GLN A 74 -2.22 9.88 17.08
C GLN A 74 -1.57 11.12 16.45
N SER A 75 -0.77 10.95 15.38
CA SER A 75 -0.07 12.03 14.70
C SER A 75 -0.96 12.86 13.76
N PHE A 76 -2.15 12.38 13.34
CA PHE A 76 -2.93 13.00 12.25
C PHE A 76 -4.35 13.46 12.60
N GLY A 77 -4.68 13.57 13.89
CA GLY A 77 -5.96 14.12 14.35
C GLY A 77 -7.16 13.17 14.12
N PRO A 78 -8.37 13.57 14.53
CA PRO A 78 -9.52 12.67 14.50
C PRO A 78 -10.05 12.42 13.08
N THR A 79 -10.43 11.18 12.80
CA THR A 79 -11.11 10.83 11.54
C THR A 79 -12.39 11.66 11.38
N PRO A 80 -12.60 12.34 10.23
CA PRO A 80 -13.80 13.14 10.02
C PRO A 80 -15.09 12.33 10.09
N ALA A 81 -16.14 12.91 10.69
CA ALA A 81 -17.41 12.23 10.97
C ALA A 81 -18.17 11.73 9.72
N TRP A 82 -17.78 12.15 8.51
CA TRP A 82 -18.35 11.69 7.24
C TRP A 82 -17.70 10.42 6.68
N ARG A 83 -16.58 9.94 7.27
CA ARG A 83 -15.94 8.65 6.96
C ARG A 83 -16.06 7.66 8.11
N LYS A 84 -17.28 7.42 8.62
CA LYS A 84 -17.49 6.50 9.75
C LYS A 84 -17.15 5.04 9.43
N GLU A 85 -17.24 4.66 8.16
CA GLU A 85 -16.93 3.30 7.69
C GLU A 85 -15.43 3.05 7.53
N PHE A 86 -14.62 4.12 7.43
CA PHE A 86 -13.17 4.01 7.33
C PHE A 86 -12.56 4.04 8.73
N VAL A 87 -11.90 2.94 9.10
CA VAL A 87 -11.11 2.87 10.32
C VAL A 87 -9.65 3.06 9.93
N GLU A 88 -9.07 4.18 10.36
CA GLU A 88 -7.64 4.42 10.19
C GLU A 88 -6.84 3.45 11.07
N PRO A 89 -5.79 2.80 10.52
CA PRO A 89 -4.97 1.87 11.28
C PRO A 89 -4.26 2.60 12.43
N GLU A 90 -4.05 1.89 13.55
CA GLU A 90 -3.34 2.45 14.72
C GLU A 90 -1.87 2.80 14.40
N SER A 91 -1.26 2.02 13.51
CA SER A 91 0.10 2.24 13.03
C SER A 91 0.27 1.87 11.57
N ILE A 92 1.09 2.63 10.84
CA ILE A 92 1.52 2.34 9.48
C ILE A 92 3.04 2.19 9.49
N TRP A 93 3.53 1.08 8.93
CA TRP A 93 4.95 0.76 8.84
C TRP A 93 5.43 0.98 7.41
N LEU A 94 6.22 2.03 7.20
CA LEU A 94 6.76 2.39 5.89
C LEU A 94 8.16 1.79 5.74
N VAL A 95 8.31 0.85 4.80
CA VAL A 95 9.59 0.22 4.48
C VAL A 95 10.09 0.77 3.15
N GLY A 96 11.16 1.55 3.19
CA GLY A 96 11.88 1.99 2.00
C GLY A 96 12.60 0.81 1.36
N THR A 97 12.42 0.62 0.06
CA THR A 97 13.12 -0.43 -0.70
C THR A 97 13.85 0.18 -1.88
N SER A 98 14.98 -0.43 -2.24
CA SER A 98 15.73 -0.09 -3.45
C SER A 98 15.57 -1.22 -4.47
N HIS A 99 14.72 -1.01 -5.49
CA HIS A 99 14.43 -1.95 -6.58
C HIS A 99 14.28 -3.43 -6.13
N ILE A 100 14.77 -4.38 -6.94
CA ILE A 100 14.70 -5.84 -6.72
C ILE A 100 15.91 -6.37 -5.90
N SER A 101 16.49 -5.54 -5.03
CA SER A 101 17.66 -5.97 -4.25
C SER A 101 17.28 -7.05 -3.22
N GLN A 102 18.18 -8.02 -3.06
CA GLN A 102 18.01 -9.10 -2.08
C GLN A 102 17.98 -8.56 -0.63
N GLU A 103 18.74 -7.49 -0.37
CA GLU A 103 18.74 -6.80 0.92
C GLU A 103 17.37 -6.20 1.25
N SER A 104 16.73 -5.50 0.28
CA SER A 104 15.38 -4.96 0.48
C SER A 104 14.37 -6.07 0.75
N ALA A 105 14.48 -7.21 0.07
CA ALA A 105 13.60 -8.36 0.31
C ALA A 105 13.79 -8.93 1.73
N ALA A 106 15.04 -9.05 2.21
CA ALA A 106 15.33 -9.50 3.57
C ALA A 106 14.82 -8.51 4.63
N HIS A 107 14.92 -7.20 4.39
CA HIS A 107 14.37 -6.18 5.29
C HIS A 107 12.84 -6.28 5.37
N VAL A 108 12.15 -6.38 4.24
CA VAL A 108 10.68 -6.54 4.19
C VAL A 108 10.27 -7.83 4.90
N GLU A 109 10.93 -8.95 4.61
CA GLU A 109 10.64 -10.23 5.27
C GLU A 109 10.79 -10.14 6.79
N ARG A 110 11.88 -9.53 7.26
CA ARG A 110 12.13 -9.32 8.69
C ARG A 110 11.03 -8.48 9.34
N VAL A 111 10.66 -7.35 8.73
CA VAL A 111 9.61 -6.46 9.26
C VAL A 111 8.26 -7.19 9.31
N VAL A 112 7.85 -7.83 8.22
CA VAL A 112 6.54 -8.52 8.15
C VAL A 112 6.44 -9.66 9.16
N ARG A 113 7.49 -10.48 9.31
CA ARG A 113 7.51 -11.58 10.28
C ARG A 113 7.42 -11.10 11.73
N THR A 114 8.05 -9.96 12.01
CA THR A 114 8.15 -9.38 13.35
C THR A 114 6.86 -8.66 13.74
N VAL A 115 6.42 -7.72 12.90
CA VAL A 115 5.27 -6.84 13.16
C VAL A 115 3.94 -7.59 12.96
N LYS A 116 3.90 -8.57 12.05
CA LYS A 116 2.68 -9.32 11.66
C LYS A 116 1.50 -8.39 11.34
N PRO A 117 1.63 -7.49 10.35
CA PRO A 117 0.59 -6.54 10.02
C PRO A 117 -0.65 -7.23 9.44
N ASP A 118 -1.84 -6.69 9.70
CA ASP A 118 -3.10 -7.19 9.14
C ASP A 118 -3.18 -7.00 7.62
N ASN A 119 -2.55 -5.94 7.11
CA ASN A 119 -2.58 -5.56 5.72
C ASN A 119 -1.18 -5.14 5.25
N VAL A 120 -0.84 -5.53 4.01
CA VAL A 120 0.39 -5.11 3.33
C VAL A 120 0.00 -4.43 2.02
N ALA A 121 0.42 -3.17 1.87
CA ALA A 121 0.30 -2.43 0.62
C ALA A 121 1.69 -2.25 0.02
N VAL A 122 1.79 -2.36 -1.31
CA VAL A 122 3.05 -2.22 -2.04
C VAL A 122 2.90 -1.09 -3.06
N GLU A 123 3.79 -0.10 -2.97
CA GLU A 123 3.97 0.89 -4.02
C GLU A 123 5.09 0.39 -4.95
N LEU A 124 4.80 0.38 -6.25
CA LEU A 124 5.74 -0.07 -7.26
C LEU A 124 6.07 1.11 -8.16
N CYS A 125 7.36 1.43 -8.25
CA CYS A 125 7.85 2.29 -9.32
C CYS A 125 7.40 1.74 -10.68
N GLN A 126 7.04 2.65 -11.61
CA GLN A 126 6.50 2.29 -12.93
C GLN A 126 7.37 1.27 -13.70
N LEU A 127 8.69 1.34 -13.56
CA LEU A 127 9.64 0.36 -14.13
C LEU A 127 9.56 -1.03 -13.47
N GLY A 128 9.33 -1.12 -12.16
CA GLY A 128 9.25 -2.37 -11.42
C GLY A 128 8.01 -3.19 -11.78
N LEU A 129 6.88 -2.53 -12.05
CA LEU A 129 5.68 -3.18 -12.58
C LEU A 129 5.98 -3.89 -13.93
N CYS A 130 6.75 -3.24 -14.82
CA CYS A 130 7.15 -3.84 -16.09
C CYS A 130 8.03 -5.09 -15.90
N THR A 131 8.99 -5.10 -14.98
CA THR A 131 9.86 -6.26 -14.74
C THR A 131 9.11 -7.44 -14.14
N LEU A 132 8.20 -7.22 -13.18
CA LEU A 132 7.38 -8.29 -12.59
C LEU A 132 6.48 -8.95 -13.63
N LEU A 133 5.86 -8.15 -14.51
CA LEU A 133 5.05 -8.66 -15.62
C LEU A 133 5.88 -9.46 -16.64
N VAL A 134 7.13 -9.06 -16.90
CA VAL A 134 8.04 -9.81 -17.79
C VAL A 134 8.49 -11.13 -17.15
N SER A 135 8.73 -11.15 -15.84
CA SER A 135 9.09 -12.37 -15.10
C SER A 135 7.95 -13.38 -15.05
N GLU A 136 6.71 -12.96 -14.78
CA GLU A 136 5.51 -13.81 -14.83
C GLU A 136 5.30 -14.45 -16.23
N LYS A 137 5.66 -13.73 -17.30
CA LYS A 137 5.62 -14.30 -18.66
C LYS A 137 6.73 -15.32 -18.90
N LYS A 138 7.88 -15.20 -18.26
CA LYS A 138 9.01 -16.13 -18.39
C LYS A 138 8.76 -17.45 -17.65
N THR A 139 8.10 -17.41 -16.49
CA THR A 139 7.84 -18.59 -15.64
C THR A 139 6.65 -19.44 -16.07
N ARG A 140 5.83 -18.99 -17.04
CA ARG A 140 4.72 -19.77 -17.63
C ARG A 140 5.08 -20.48 -18.94
N THR A 141 6.32 -20.90 -19.13
CA THR A 141 6.74 -21.68 -20.31
C THR A 141 7.24 -23.06 -19.92
#